data_AF-A0A5N5PV37-F1
#
_entry.id   AF-A0A5N5PV37-F1
#
_cell.length_a   1.000
_cell.length_b   1.000
_cell.length_c   1.000
_cell.angle_alpha   90.00
_cell.angle_beta   90.00
_cell.angle_gamma   90.00
#
_symmetry.space_group_name_H-M   'P 1'
#
loop_
_entity.id
_entity.type
_entity.pdbx_description
1 polymer ?
#
loop_
_entity_poly.entity_id
_entity_poly.type
_entity_poly.pdbx_seq_one_letter_code
_entity_poly.pdbx_strand_id
1 'polypeptide(L)'
;MSLSKTPLLLHAILEALASLSFTLNPSAQLSSTATDVEARLILRSYGGLLLSTSILCGGFYFRPGFDSATRLVAGSMGVYHLFPIARAWSRLRREGRTEKGKEGKKVLGGPGVHLLVHVAVLGGLVGSVVWGRDGL
;
A
#
# COMPACT_ATOMS: atom_id res chain seq x y z
N MET A 1 -11.26 3.08 20.85
CA MET A 1 -10.35 3.09 19.68
C MET A 1 -10.66 4.32 18.84
N SER A 2 -9.66 5.07 18.39
CA SER A 2 -9.87 6.35 17.68
C SER A 2 -10.07 6.12 16.17
N LEU A 3 -11.20 6.58 15.63
CA LEU A 3 -11.49 6.54 14.19
C LEU A 3 -10.39 7.25 13.36
N SER A 4 -9.74 8.27 13.93
CA SER A 4 -8.63 8.99 13.32
C SER A 4 -7.40 8.10 13.06
N LYS A 5 -7.29 6.95 13.72
CA LYS A 5 -6.17 6.01 13.57
C LYS A 5 -6.49 4.80 12.72
N THR A 6 -7.76 4.57 12.41
CA THR A 6 -8.18 3.45 11.57
C THR A 6 -7.46 3.41 10.21
N PRO A 7 -7.17 4.55 9.55
CA PRO A 7 -6.37 4.54 8.32
C PRO A 7 -4.94 4.02 8.50
N LEU A 8 -4.29 4.27 9.64
CA LEU A 8 -2.97 3.70 9.96
C LEU A 8 -3.04 2.18 10.15
N LEU A 9 -4.09 1.68 10.80
CA LEU A 9 -4.30 0.24 10.93
C LEU A 9 -4.54 -0.41 9.56
N LEU A 10 -5.39 0.20 8.74
CA LEU A 10 -5.68 -0.31 7.40
C LEU A 10 -4.42 -0.35 6.54
N HIS A 11 -3.62 0.72 6.56
CA HIS A 11 -2.29 0.75 5.93
C HIS A 11 -1.42 -0.41 6.45
N ALA A 12 -1.29 -0.56 7.78
CA ALA A 12 -0.45 -1.59 8.37
C ALA A 12 -0.85 -3.01 7.96
N ILE A 13 -2.14 -3.33 7.93
CA ILE A 13 -2.62 -4.67 7.54
C ILE A 13 -2.34 -4.94 6.05
N LEU A 14 -2.69 -3.99 5.18
CA LEU A 14 -2.52 -4.16 3.74
C LEU A 14 -1.04 -4.26 3.36
N GLU A 15 -0.21 -3.39 3.91
CA GLU A 15 1.22 -3.39 3.63
C GLU A 15 1.95 -4.55 4.34
N ALA A 16 1.45 -5.07 5.46
CA ALA A 16 1.99 -6.31 6.03
C ALA A 16 1.75 -7.51 5.10
N LEU A 17 0.56 -7.65 4.52
CA LEU A 17 0.29 -8.70 3.53
C LEU A 17 1.12 -8.52 2.26
N ALA A 18 1.27 -7.28 1.79
CA ALA A 18 2.15 -6.97 0.67
C ALA A 18 3.62 -7.30 0.99
N SER A 19 4.10 -6.93 2.17
CA SER A 19 5.47 -7.20 2.63
C SER A 19 5.80 -8.70 2.57
N LEU A 20 4.85 -9.55 2.99
CA LEU A 20 4.98 -10.99 2.94
C LEU A 20 5.08 -11.50 1.49
N SER A 21 4.24 -10.96 0.60
CA SER A 21 4.29 -11.28 -0.82
C SER A 21 5.64 -10.90 -1.46
N PHE A 22 6.13 -9.68 -1.21
CA PHE A 22 7.41 -9.19 -1.74
C PHE A 22 8.61 -9.95 -1.19
N THR A 23 8.55 -10.37 0.07
CA THR A 23 9.65 -11.09 0.74
C THR A 23 9.69 -12.57 0.36
N LEU A 24 8.55 -13.25 0.44
CA LEU A 24 8.46 -14.70 0.22
C LEU A 24 8.30 -15.08 -1.25
N ASN A 25 7.62 -14.25 -2.05
CA ASN A 25 7.34 -14.52 -3.45
C ASN A 25 7.62 -13.29 -4.35
N PRO A 26 8.86 -12.78 -4.40
CA PRO A 26 9.21 -11.61 -5.22
C PRO A 26 8.93 -11.82 -6.71
N SER A 27 9.01 -13.06 -7.22
CA SER A 27 8.76 -13.38 -8.63
C SER A 27 7.32 -13.05 -9.06
N ALA A 28 6.34 -13.07 -8.16
CA ALA A 28 4.97 -12.67 -8.46
C ALA A 28 4.82 -11.17 -8.78
N GLN A 29 5.83 -10.36 -8.45
CA GLN A 29 5.85 -8.91 -8.73
C GLN A 29 6.51 -8.57 -10.07
N LEU A 30 7.18 -9.56 -10.68
CA LEU A 30 7.93 -9.41 -11.94
C LEU A 30 7.11 -9.93 -13.13
N SER A 31 7.53 -9.58 -14.35
CA SER A 31 6.96 -10.22 -15.55
C SER A 31 7.38 -11.69 -15.59
N SER A 32 6.57 -12.54 -16.24
CA SER A 32 6.87 -13.98 -16.42
C SER A 32 8.18 -14.25 -17.15
N THR A 33 8.73 -13.25 -17.84
CA THR A 33 10.00 -13.30 -18.57
C THR A 33 11.21 -12.80 -17.77
N ALA A 34 10.99 -12.21 -16.59
CA ALA A 34 12.08 -11.62 -15.81
C ALA A 34 12.79 -12.69 -14.96
N THR A 35 14.07 -12.92 -15.26
CA THR A 35 14.94 -13.88 -14.55
C THR A 35 15.99 -13.22 -13.67
N ASP A 36 16.02 -11.89 -13.61
CA ASP A 36 17.05 -11.10 -12.92
C ASP A 36 17.07 -11.34 -11.40
N VAL A 37 18.25 -11.67 -10.87
CA VAL A 37 18.51 -11.89 -9.45
C VAL A 37 18.42 -10.60 -8.66
N GLU A 38 18.99 -9.51 -9.18
CA GLU A 38 19.06 -8.21 -8.49
C GLU A 38 17.66 -7.63 -8.28
N ALA A 39 16.78 -7.78 -9.28
CA ALA A 39 15.38 -7.40 -9.15
C ALA A 39 14.69 -8.12 -7.98
N ARG A 40 14.97 -9.41 -7.77
CA ARG A 40 14.40 -10.17 -6.64
C ARG A 40 14.96 -9.73 -5.30
N LEU A 41 16.25 -9.39 -5.22
CA LEU A 41 16.87 -8.87 -4.00
C LEU A 41 16.29 -7.50 -3.61
N ILE A 42 16.12 -6.60 -4.58
CA ILE A 42 15.48 -5.29 -4.39
C ILE A 42 14.04 -5.48 -3.88
N LEU A 43 13.27 -6.39 -4.49
CA LEU A 43 11.89 -6.66 -4.06
C LEU A 43 11.83 -7.20 -2.63
N ARG A 44 12.76 -8.06 -2.22
CA ARG A 44 12.84 -8.55 -0.83
C ARG A 44 13.19 -7.44 0.15
N SER A 45 14.16 -6.60 -0.20
CA SER A 45 14.53 -5.42 0.62
C SER A 45 13.34 -4.46 0.77
N TYR A 46 12.61 -4.23 -0.32
CA TYR A 46 11.37 -3.45 -0.31
C TYR A 46 10.28 -4.11 0.55
N GLY A 47 10.14 -5.44 0.50
CA GLY A 47 9.28 -6.18 1.43
C GLY A 47 9.63 -5.93 2.90
N GLY A 48 10.91 -5.99 3.26
CA GLY A 48 11.37 -5.64 4.61
C GLY A 48 11.04 -4.20 5.02
N LEU A 49 11.17 -3.25 4.10
CA LEU A 49 10.78 -1.85 4.32
C LEU A 49 9.27 -1.72 4.61
N LEU A 50 8.42 -2.38 3.82
CA LEU A 50 6.96 -2.38 4.05
C LEU A 50 6.58 -3.00 5.39
N LEU A 51 7.27 -4.07 5.80
CA LEU A 51 7.04 -4.67 7.11
C LEU A 51 7.42 -3.68 8.23
N SER A 52 8.56 -2.99 8.09
CA SER A 52 9.01 -1.99 9.05
C SER A 52 8.01 -0.83 9.19
N THR A 53 7.49 -0.29 8.09
CA THR A 53 6.48 0.76 8.14
C THR A 53 5.14 0.26 8.69
N SER A 54 4.79 -1.00 8.44
CA SER A 54 3.59 -1.63 9.02
C SER A 54 3.69 -1.76 10.54
N ILE A 55 4.86 -2.17 11.06
CA ILE A 55 5.13 -2.22 12.51
C ILE A 55 5.06 -0.81 13.12
N LEU A 56 5.66 0.18 12.46
CA LEU A 56 5.58 1.59 12.89
C LEU A 56 4.12 2.06 13.00
N CYS A 57 3.32 1.82 11.97
CA CYS A 57 1.90 2.17 11.96
C CYS A 57 1.11 1.44 13.05
N GLY A 58 1.40 0.16 13.29
CA GLY A 58 0.84 -0.60 14.40
C GLY A 58 1.16 0.03 15.76
N GLY A 59 2.42 0.44 15.98
CA GLY A 59 2.84 1.15 17.18
C GLY A 59 2.05 2.44 17.42
N PHE A 60 1.88 3.27 16.39
CA PHE A 60 1.07 4.50 16.49
C PHE A 60 -0.44 4.24 16.63
N TYR A 61 -0.93 3.13 16.09
CA TYR A 61 -2.32 2.71 16.27
C TYR A 61 -2.62 2.36 17.73
N PHE A 62 -1.76 1.55 18.37
CA PHE A 62 -1.93 1.10 19.76
C PHE A 62 -1.52 2.14 20.80
N ARG A 63 -0.64 3.08 20.46
CA ARG A 63 -0.30 4.23 21.32
C ARG A 63 -1.56 5.05 21.63
N PRO A 64 -1.79 5.54 22.86
CA PRO A 64 -2.91 6.46 23.17
C PRO A 64 -2.78 7.85 22.51
N GLY A 65 -3.89 8.54 22.27
CA GLY A 65 -3.93 9.93 21.75
C GLY A 65 -3.57 10.11 20.26
N PHE A 66 -3.97 11.21 19.61
CA PHE A 66 -3.67 11.47 18.18
C PHE A 66 -2.80 12.73 18.05
N ASP A 67 -1.54 12.60 18.46
CA ASP A 67 -0.60 13.73 18.49
C ASP A 67 -0.05 14.12 17.11
N SER A 68 0.72 15.22 17.08
CA SER A 68 1.42 15.69 15.89
C SER A 68 2.33 14.62 15.27
N ALA A 69 2.95 13.75 16.08
CA ALA A 69 3.78 12.67 15.56
C ALA A 69 2.93 11.65 14.78
N THR A 70 1.78 11.25 15.32
CA THR A 70 0.82 10.37 14.64
C THR A 70 0.34 10.99 13.32
N ARG A 71 0.09 12.30 13.32
CA ARG A 71 -0.29 13.06 12.13
C ARG A 71 0.80 13.06 11.06
N LEU A 72 2.06 13.27 11.45
CA LEU A 72 3.19 13.24 10.52
C LEU A 72 3.42 11.85 9.92
N VAL A 73 3.28 10.80 10.74
CA VAL A 73 3.36 9.41 10.27
C VAL A 73 2.21 9.09 9.31
N ALA A 74 0.98 9.51 9.61
CA ALA A 74 -0.13 9.33 8.68
C ALA A 74 0.13 10.04 7.33
N GLY A 75 0.67 11.26 7.38
CA GLY A 75 1.05 12.01 6.19
C GLY A 75 2.13 11.32 5.36
N SER A 76 3.18 10.80 6.00
CA SER A 76 4.28 10.12 5.29
C SER A 76 3.81 8.81 4.64
N MET A 77 2.96 8.03 5.32
CA MET A 77 2.32 6.84 4.73
C MET A 77 1.35 7.21 3.60
N GLY A 78 0.73 8.39 3.66
CA GLY A 78 -0.06 8.92 2.54
C GLY A 78 0.78 9.09 1.28
N VAL A 79 1.97 9.68 1.40
CA VAL A 79 2.90 9.87 0.25
C VAL A 79 3.25 8.54 -0.41
N TYR A 80 3.46 7.48 0.40
CA TYR A 80 3.73 6.14 -0.13
C TYR A 80 2.64 5.65 -1.10
N HIS A 81 1.36 5.93 -0.83
CA HIS A 81 0.27 5.45 -1.68
C HIS A 81 0.19 6.10 -3.07
N LEU A 82 0.88 7.21 -3.30
CA LEU A 82 0.97 7.82 -4.64
C LEU A 82 1.65 6.87 -5.65
N PHE A 83 2.66 6.10 -5.20
CA PHE A 83 3.42 5.19 -6.06
C PHE A 83 2.62 3.97 -6.55
N PRO A 84 1.96 3.17 -5.68
CA PRO A 84 1.14 2.06 -6.15
C PRO A 84 -0.11 2.54 -6.91
N ILE A 85 -0.65 3.73 -6.63
CA ILE A 85 -1.69 4.38 -7.45
C ILE A 85 -1.18 4.62 -8.86
N ALA A 86 -0.04 5.31 -9.01
CA ALA A 86 0.56 5.57 -10.31
C ALA A 86 0.86 4.27 -11.06
N ARG A 87 1.37 3.24 -10.36
CA ARG A 87 1.61 1.92 -10.92
C ARG A 87 0.33 1.25 -11.40
N ALA A 88 -0.73 1.20 -10.59
CA ALA A 88 -2.01 0.59 -10.98
C ALA A 88 -2.65 1.32 -12.16
N TRP A 89 -2.61 2.66 -12.14
CA TRP A 89 -3.07 3.52 -13.23
C TRP A 89 -2.30 3.26 -14.54
N SER A 90 -0.99 3.10 -14.47
CA SER A 90 -0.16 2.78 -15.65
C SER A 90 -0.52 1.41 -16.26
N ARG A 91 -0.88 0.42 -15.42
CA ARG A 91 -1.33 -0.91 -15.86
C ARG A 91 -2.69 -0.84 -16.54
N LEU A 92 -3.67 -0.16 -15.93
CA LEU A 92 -5.00 0.06 -16.51
C LEU A 92 -4.93 0.75 -17.88
N ARG A 93 -4.07 1.77 -18.03
CA ARG A 93 -3.87 2.44 -19.33
C ARG A 93 -3.27 1.54 -20.41
N ARG A 94 -2.45 0.56 -20.04
CA ARG A 94 -1.86 -0.41 -20.97
C ARG A 94 -2.85 -1.52 -21.33
N GLU A 95 -3.59 -2.03 -20.35
CA GLU A 95 -4.65 -3.02 -20.57
C GLU A 95 -5.77 -2.46 -21.44
N GLY A 96 -6.26 -1.24 -21.17
CA GLY A 96 -7.27 -0.58 -22.00
C GLY A 96 -6.80 -0.26 -23.44
N ARG A 97 -5.50 -0.31 -23.73
CA ARG A 97 -4.95 -0.24 -25.11
C ARG A 97 -4.84 -1.60 -25.78
N THR A 98 -4.82 -2.69 -25.00
CA THR A 98 -4.58 -4.06 -25.48
C THR A 98 -5.88 -4.88 -25.51
N GLU A 99 -6.94 -4.45 -24.79
CA GLU A 99 -8.29 -5.04 -24.78
C GLU A 99 -9.11 -4.75 -26.07
N LYS A 100 -8.51 -4.98 -27.24
CA LYS A 100 -9.25 -5.45 -28.43
C LYS A 100 -9.20 -6.97 -28.59
N GLY A 101 -8.60 -7.71 -27.65
CA GLY A 101 -8.70 -9.16 -27.67
C GLY A 101 -8.03 -9.85 -26.48
N LYS A 102 -8.77 -10.79 -25.91
CA LYS A 102 -8.38 -11.84 -24.94
C LYS A 102 -8.63 -11.51 -23.47
N GLU A 103 -9.75 -12.06 -23.01
CA GLU A 103 -10.08 -12.34 -21.61
C GLU A 103 -8.97 -13.21 -20.97
N GLY A 104 -8.12 -12.57 -20.17
CA GLY A 104 -7.10 -13.24 -19.35
C GLY A 104 -7.53 -13.27 -17.89
N LYS A 105 -7.42 -14.45 -17.25
CA LYS A 105 -7.81 -14.77 -15.87
C LYS A 105 -7.64 -13.61 -14.88
N LYS A 106 -8.78 -13.14 -14.36
CA LYS A 106 -8.87 -12.19 -13.23
C LYS A 106 -8.31 -12.84 -11.97
N VAL A 107 -7.03 -12.61 -11.68
CA VAL A 107 -6.47 -12.79 -10.33
C VAL A 107 -7.28 -11.87 -9.41
N LEU A 108 -7.76 -12.39 -8.26
CA LEU A 108 -8.61 -11.69 -7.30
C LEU A 108 -8.19 -10.22 -7.13
N GLY A 109 -9.02 -9.31 -7.63
CA GLY A 109 -8.87 -7.85 -7.51
C GLY A 109 -8.56 -7.11 -8.82
N GLY A 110 -7.65 -7.58 -9.67
CA GLY A 110 -7.21 -6.83 -10.87
C GLY A 110 -6.69 -5.40 -10.58
N PRO A 111 -6.17 -4.68 -11.59
CA PRO A 111 -5.57 -3.37 -11.37
C PRO A 111 -6.56 -2.30 -10.87
N GLY A 112 -7.84 -2.44 -11.20
CA GLY A 112 -8.91 -1.55 -10.74
C GLY A 112 -9.15 -1.60 -9.23
N VAL A 113 -9.23 -2.79 -8.63
CA VAL A 113 -9.42 -2.90 -7.17
C VAL A 113 -8.16 -2.44 -6.42
N HIS A 114 -6.97 -2.77 -6.93
CA HIS A 114 -5.73 -2.25 -6.36
C HIS A 114 -5.71 -0.71 -6.33
N LEU A 115 -6.12 -0.07 -7.42
CA LEU A 115 -6.23 1.38 -7.48
C LEU A 115 -7.22 1.91 -6.44
N LEU A 116 -8.43 1.33 -6.39
CA LEU A 116 -9.47 1.74 -5.43
C LEU A 116 -9.00 1.62 -3.98
N VAL A 117 -8.37 0.50 -3.62
CA VAL A 117 -7.86 0.27 -2.27
C VAL A 117 -6.82 1.33 -1.90
N HIS A 118 -5.83 1.59 -2.75
CA HIS A 118 -4.81 2.59 -2.43
C HIS A 118 -5.36 4.02 -2.40
N VAL A 119 -6.33 4.37 -3.25
CA VAL A 119 -7.02 5.67 -3.18
C VAL A 119 -7.82 5.81 -1.89
N ALA A 120 -8.52 4.76 -1.46
CA ALA A 120 -9.28 4.77 -0.21
C ALA A 120 -8.37 4.93 1.01
N VAL A 121 -7.24 4.20 1.06
CA VAL A 121 -6.26 4.32 2.14
C VAL A 121 -5.61 5.70 2.14
N LEU A 122 -5.23 6.22 0.97
CA LEU A 122 -4.71 7.59 0.84
C LEU A 122 -5.72 8.62 1.37
N GLY A 123 -6.98 8.53 0.95
CA GLY A 123 -8.05 9.42 1.41
C GLY A 123 -8.24 9.35 2.92
N GLY A 124 -8.19 8.15 3.49
CA GLY A 124 -8.23 7.95 4.94
C GLY A 124 -7.06 8.60 5.66
N LEU A 125 -5.81 8.37 5.20
CA LEU A 125 -4.61 8.93 5.81
C LEU A 125 -4.56 10.46 5.70
N VAL A 126 -4.92 11.03 4.55
CA VAL A 126 -5.08 12.48 4.38
C VAL A 126 -6.20 12.99 5.29
N GLY A 127 -7.29 12.25 5.42
CA GLY A 127 -8.36 12.56 6.36
C GLY A 127 -7.88 12.63 7.80
N SER A 128 -7.05 11.67 8.24
CA SER A 128 -6.37 11.69 9.54
C SER A 128 -5.46 12.90 9.70
N VAL A 129 -4.77 13.32 8.63
CA VAL A 129 -3.91 14.51 8.67
C VAL A 129 -4.71 15.79 8.83
N VAL A 130 -5.83 15.94 8.12
CA VAL A 130 -6.61 17.18 8.08
C VAL A 130 -7.56 17.28 9.28
N TRP A 131 -8.30 16.21 9.57
CA TRP A 131 -9.37 16.20 10.57
C TRP A 131 -9.09 15.36 11.80
N GLY A 132 -7.94 14.67 11.87
CA GLY A 132 -7.55 13.93 13.06
C GLY A 132 -7.49 14.87 14.26
N ARG A 133 -8.28 14.56 15.29
CA ARG A 133 -8.27 15.29 16.57
C ARG A 133 -7.90 14.34 17.70
N ASP A 134 -7.29 14.94 18.72
CA ASP A 134 -7.08 14.32 20.01
C ASP A 134 -8.44 13.94 20.61
N GLY A 135 -8.66 12.63 20.77
CA GLY A 135 -9.51 12.19 21.86
C GLY A 135 -8.63 12.17 23.09
N LEU A 136 -8.86 13.10 24.02
CA LEU A 136 -8.49 12.89 25.41
C LEU A 136 -9.17 11.60 25.91
#